data_AF-A0A925R807-F1
#
_entry.id   AF-A0A925R807-F1
#
_cell.length_a   1.000
_cell.length_b   1.000
_cell.length_c   1.000
_cell.angle_alpha   90.00
_cell.angle_beta   90.00
_cell.angle_gamma   90.00
#
_symmetry.space_group_name_H-M   'P 1'
#
loop_
_entity.id
_entity.type
_entity.pdbx_description
1 polymer ?
#
loop_
_entity_poly.entity_id
_entity_poly.type
_entity_poly.pdbx_seq_one_letter_code
_entity_poly.pdbx_strand_id
1 'polypeptide(L)'
;TTDYTNGMSTSEINAVKNEFYQLTKYLMNTYHDTNKTFILQNWESDNYILPNAPVGYGDPGQTKIQGLIDWLNARQDGISQARNELSSLHGVHIYGSAEVNRINDARLNPSDPTKGNVVNRVLPYTHMDLYSYSVYEPTLPVDSNTLIANLDYLKSKAPDSAAFGADNIYIGEFGVPENNYPANSQLTNTKNVIETALSWGAKYAVYWQLYCNENSSTYSGRPTNTNVRGFWLIRPDSTVSPSYDYLKGIFKSKTVMTDDLNDWSKTYSHSANWRIDSSSAGTYFEYDAARVTRTTNTTENIVYNKSNLSDFTARVFYYTSITGRVNFYTSQNGSNWTPLPTTTDTPVTINNGWYKTNFRPSGSIPAGTNFLKVEFTNDSNIWSPQLSQISMSYAPTQFVDDLNDWSKVVSHTSSLAFDSSYSSNYFEGDASRVVRMTDTSESIVYNKTNASDFSAKVYYLNSVIGRVKVYTSPNGTTWTELSAINDTPIATNSGWYRTIFKPNVPIPSGTNYLKFELLNDANIYSPQLSQVMISY
;
A
#
# COMPACT_ATOMS: atom_id res chain seq x y z
N THR A 1 -0.72 -38.59 -16.07
CA THR A 1 -1.11 -37.24 -15.63
C THR A 1 -1.77 -37.40 -14.28
N THR A 2 -1.31 -36.70 -13.26
CA THR A 2 -1.90 -36.77 -11.92
C THR A 2 -3.26 -36.07 -11.94
N ASP A 3 -4.30 -36.74 -11.44
CA ASP A 3 -5.65 -36.16 -11.33
C ASP A 3 -6.18 -36.35 -9.91
N TYR A 4 -5.98 -35.35 -9.06
CA TYR A 4 -6.44 -35.39 -7.68
C TYR A 4 -7.98 -35.37 -7.55
N THR A 5 -8.73 -35.12 -8.63
CA THR A 5 -10.19 -35.03 -8.56
C THR A 5 -10.88 -36.39 -8.43
N ASN A 6 -10.13 -37.50 -8.56
CA ASN A 6 -10.61 -38.85 -8.31
C ASN A 6 -9.95 -39.50 -7.07
N GLY A 7 -9.27 -38.71 -6.24
CA GLY A 7 -8.41 -39.16 -5.15
C GLY A 7 -6.96 -39.29 -5.61
N MET A 8 -6.05 -39.70 -4.73
CA MET A 8 -4.65 -39.94 -5.10
C MET A 8 -4.16 -41.29 -4.60
N SER A 9 -3.55 -42.06 -5.50
CA SER A 9 -2.79 -43.26 -5.14
C SER A 9 -1.44 -42.88 -4.52
N THR A 10 -0.85 -43.79 -3.74
CA THR A 10 0.51 -43.60 -3.18
C THR A 10 1.55 -43.31 -4.26
N SER A 11 1.43 -43.93 -5.45
CA SER A 11 2.32 -43.65 -6.59
C SER A 11 2.18 -42.22 -7.10
N GLU A 12 0.97 -41.68 -7.16
CA GLU A 12 0.73 -40.30 -7.60
C GLU A 12 1.23 -39.28 -6.57
N ILE A 13 1.00 -39.53 -5.28
CA ILE A 13 1.53 -38.69 -4.18
C ILE A 13 3.05 -38.63 -4.28
N ASN A 14 3.71 -39.78 -4.43
CA ASN A 14 5.17 -39.84 -4.57
C ASN A 14 5.66 -39.15 -5.85
N ALA A 15 4.92 -39.23 -6.96
CA ALA A 15 5.26 -38.56 -8.20
C ALA A 15 5.22 -37.03 -8.05
N VAL A 16 4.15 -36.48 -7.46
CA VAL A 16 4.02 -35.03 -7.20
C VAL A 16 5.07 -34.54 -6.22
N LYS A 17 5.31 -35.30 -5.14
CA LYS A 17 6.38 -34.99 -4.19
C LYS A 17 7.73 -34.92 -4.88
N ASN A 18 8.05 -35.91 -5.72
CA ASN A 18 9.31 -35.93 -6.45
C ASN A 18 9.41 -34.76 -7.44
N GLU A 19 8.34 -34.37 -8.13
CA GLU A 19 8.33 -33.23 -9.04
C GLU A 19 8.72 -31.93 -8.31
N PHE A 20 8.09 -31.64 -7.17
CA PHE A 20 8.37 -30.44 -6.39
C PHE A 20 9.74 -30.47 -5.69
N TYR A 21 10.18 -31.67 -5.29
CA TYR A 21 11.53 -31.90 -4.79
C TYR A 21 12.59 -31.55 -5.85
N GLN A 22 12.46 -32.07 -7.06
CA GLN A 22 13.42 -31.81 -8.15
C GLN A 22 13.42 -30.33 -8.55
N LEU A 23 12.24 -29.72 -8.69
CA LEU A 23 12.13 -28.29 -8.99
C LEU A 23 12.78 -27.42 -7.91
N THR A 24 12.53 -27.72 -6.64
CA THR A 24 13.11 -26.96 -5.51
C THR A 24 14.63 -27.10 -5.49
N LYS A 25 15.17 -28.32 -5.68
CA LYS A 25 16.63 -28.51 -5.78
C LYS A 25 17.22 -27.73 -6.95
N TYR A 26 16.56 -27.74 -8.10
CA TYR A 26 17.01 -26.95 -9.25
C TYR A 26 17.05 -25.46 -8.94
N LEU A 27 15.97 -24.90 -8.38
CA LEU A 27 15.89 -23.48 -8.03
C LEU A 27 16.95 -23.09 -6.99
N MET A 28 17.14 -23.90 -5.95
CA MET A 28 18.15 -23.62 -4.92
C MET A 28 19.56 -23.65 -5.49
N ASN A 29 19.92 -24.68 -6.27
CA ASN A 29 21.26 -24.77 -6.86
C ASN A 29 21.50 -23.69 -7.91
N THR A 30 20.48 -23.29 -8.67
CA THR A 30 20.63 -22.31 -9.77
C THR A 30 20.68 -20.87 -9.26
N TYR A 31 19.91 -20.55 -8.21
CA TYR A 31 19.69 -19.18 -7.76
C TYR A 31 20.21 -18.88 -6.36
N HIS A 32 21.02 -19.75 -5.75
CA HIS A 32 21.75 -19.42 -4.52
C HIS A 32 22.49 -18.09 -4.64
N ASP A 33 22.57 -17.35 -3.55
CA ASP A 33 23.17 -16.01 -3.45
C ASP A 33 22.53 -14.89 -4.30
N THR A 34 21.40 -15.14 -4.99
CA THR A 34 20.68 -14.10 -5.77
C THR A 34 19.66 -13.30 -4.97
N ASN A 35 19.40 -13.72 -3.74
CA ASN A 35 18.34 -13.27 -2.82
C ASN A 35 16.92 -13.38 -3.40
N LYS A 36 16.70 -14.24 -4.40
CA LYS A 36 15.37 -14.46 -4.99
C LYS A 36 14.48 -15.29 -4.08
N THR A 37 13.19 -14.98 -4.13
CA THR A 37 12.13 -15.78 -3.50
C THR A 37 11.20 -16.33 -4.56
N PHE A 38 10.96 -17.64 -4.53
CA PHE A 38 10.02 -18.35 -5.39
C PHE A 38 8.87 -18.88 -4.54
N ILE A 39 7.63 -18.55 -4.91
CA ILE A 39 6.41 -19.07 -4.26
C ILE A 39 5.68 -19.94 -5.29
N LEU A 40 5.56 -21.23 -5.02
CA LEU A 40 5.00 -22.22 -5.93
C LEU A 40 3.51 -22.44 -5.62
N GLN A 41 2.67 -21.55 -6.13
CA GLN A 41 1.23 -21.52 -5.89
C GLN A 41 0.44 -22.39 -6.90
N ASN A 42 -0.75 -22.88 -6.51
CA ASN A 42 -1.77 -23.36 -7.46
C ASN A 42 -2.76 -22.24 -7.81
N TRP A 43 -3.69 -22.52 -8.73
CA TRP A 43 -4.76 -21.59 -9.10
C TRP A 43 -6.09 -22.01 -8.45
N GLU A 44 -6.75 -21.06 -7.77
CA GLU A 44 -8.17 -21.08 -7.38
C GLU A 44 -8.76 -22.46 -7.04
N SER A 45 -8.32 -23.06 -5.93
CA SER A 45 -8.64 -24.45 -5.60
C SER A 45 -10.14 -24.75 -5.55
N ASP A 46 -10.99 -23.80 -5.10
CA ASP A 46 -12.44 -24.02 -5.01
C ASP A 46 -13.06 -24.18 -6.40
N ASN A 47 -12.59 -23.42 -7.38
CA ASN A 47 -13.04 -23.52 -8.77
C ASN A 47 -12.55 -24.84 -9.41
N TYR A 48 -11.33 -25.26 -9.11
CA TYR A 48 -10.77 -26.47 -9.72
C TYR A 48 -11.48 -27.76 -9.26
N ILE A 49 -11.88 -27.86 -7.99
CA ILE A 49 -12.58 -29.06 -7.50
C ILE A 49 -14.05 -29.12 -7.94
N LEU A 50 -14.61 -28.01 -8.44
CA LEU A 50 -15.98 -27.85 -8.91
C LEU A 50 -16.07 -27.10 -10.26
N PRO A 51 -15.49 -27.63 -11.35
CA PRO A 51 -15.37 -26.90 -12.62
C PRO A 51 -16.69 -26.82 -13.43
N ASN A 52 -17.65 -27.71 -13.15
CA ASN A 52 -18.85 -27.92 -13.99
C ASN A 52 -20.19 -27.55 -13.31
N ALA A 53 -20.17 -27.15 -12.04
CA ALA A 53 -21.32 -26.53 -11.40
C ALA A 53 -21.34 -25.02 -11.74
N PRO A 54 -22.29 -24.17 -11.30
CA PRO A 54 -22.02 -22.73 -11.27
C PRO A 54 -20.66 -22.57 -10.58
N VAL A 55 -19.63 -22.12 -11.31
CA VAL A 55 -18.22 -22.36 -10.98
C VAL A 55 -17.95 -22.12 -9.49
N GLY A 56 -17.54 -23.15 -8.76
CA GLY A 56 -17.25 -23.07 -7.32
C GLY A 56 -18.42 -23.35 -6.35
N TYR A 57 -19.60 -23.77 -6.83
CA TYR A 57 -20.74 -24.13 -5.98
C TYR A 57 -21.13 -25.61 -6.08
N GLY A 58 -21.36 -26.29 -4.96
CA GLY A 58 -21.73 -27.71 -4.91
C GLY A 58 -20.86 -28.52 -3.97
N ASP A 59 -21.27 -29.75 -3.65
CA ASP A 59 -20.47 -30.64 -2.81
C ASP A 59 -19.50 -31.46 -3.68
N PRO A 60 -18.17 -31.24 -3.57
CA PRO A 60 -17.19 -32.01 -4.34
C PRO A 60 -17.10 -33.47 -3.88
N GLY A 61 -17.66 -33.81 -2.70
CA GLY A 61 -17.55 -35.13 -2.10
C GLY A 61 -16.19 -35.39 -1.48
N GLN A 62 -16.12 -36.40 -0.61
CA GLN A 62 -14.93 -36.67 0.21
C GLN A 62 -13.70 -37.04 -0.64
N THR A 63 -13.88 -37.76 -1.74
CA THR A 63 -12.78 -38.21 -2.61
C THR A 63 -11.97 -37.04 -3.17
N LYS A 64 -12.65 -35.99 -3.68
CA LYS A 64 -12.00 -34.79 -4.21
C LYS A 64 -11.31 -33.97 -3.13
N ILE A 65 -11.96 -33.84 -1.98
CA ILE A 65 -11.40 -33.14 -0.82
C ILE A 65 -10.10 -33.82 -0.39
N GLN A 66 -10.12 -35.15 -0.20
CA GLN A 66 -8.93 -35.90 0.17
C GLN A 66 -7.83 -35.81 -0.89
N GLY A 67 -8.18 -35.97 -2.17
CA GLY A 67 -7.22 -35.85 -3.25
C GLY A 67 -6.53 -34.48 -3.28
N LEU A 68 -7.25 -33.38 -3.04
CA LEU A 68 -6.64 -32.04 -2.97
C LEU A 68 -5.75 -31.87 -1.73
N ILE A 69 -6.13 -32.42 -0.57
CA ILE A 69 -5.28 -32.44 0.64
C ILE A 69 -3.97 -33.17 0.32
N ASP A 70 -4.06 -34.39 -0.23
CA ASP A 70 -2.90 -35.22 -0.57
C ASP A 70 -2.00 -34.52 -1.60
N TRP A 71 -2.60 -33.85 -2.58
CA TRP A 71 -1.88 -33.13 -3.63
C TRP A 71 -1.10 -31.92 -3.09
N LEU A 72 -1.73 -31.09 -2.25
CA LEU A 72 -1.09 -29.93 -1.63
C LEU A 72 0.05 -30.37 -0.71
N ASN A 73 -0.20 -31.37 0.14
CA ASN A 73 0.79 -31.88 1.07
C ASN A 73 1.98 -32.53 0.35
N ALA A 74 1.74 -33.29 -0.73
CA ALA A 74 2.82 -33.86 -1.54
C ALA A 74 3.75 -32.78 -2.12
N ARG A 75 3.18 -31.67 -2.62
CA ARG A 75 3.95 -30.52 -3.13
C ARG A 75 4.84 -29.93 -2.04
N GLN A 76 4.26 -29.66 -0.88
CA GLN A 76 5.00 -29.07 0.25
C GLN A 76 6.06 -30.04 0.82
N ASP A 77 5.78 -31.33 0.86
CA ASP A 77 6.75 -32.34 1.28
C ASP A 77 7.97 -32.37 0.36
N GLY A 78 7.76 -32.23 -0.95
CA GLY A 78 8.85 -32.15 -1.93
C GLY A 78 9.73 -30.91 -1.70
N ILE A 79 9.10 -29.75 -1.49
CA ILE A 79 9.78 -28.49 -1.18
C ILE A 79 10.58 -28.62 0.12
N SER A 80 9.95 -29.11 1.18
CA SER A 80 10.54 -29.21 2.52
C SER A 80 11.72 -30.18 2.53
N GLN A 81 11.58 -31.32 1.85
CA GLN A 81 12.67 -32.28 1.72
C GLN A 81 13.90 -31.65 1.04
N ALA A 82 13.70 -30.98 -0.09
CA ALA A 82 14.80 -30.34 -0.83
C ALA A 82 15.49 -29.23 -0.01
N ARG A 83 14.71 -28.40 0.70
CA ARG A 83 15.24 -27.35 1.59
C ARG A 83 16.06 -27.91 2.73
N ASN A 84 15.62 -29.02 3.33
CA ASN A 84 16.35 -29.66 4.43
C ASN A 84 17.68 -30.26 3.94
N GLU A 85 17.67 -30.97 2.81
CA GLU A 85 18.88 -31.54 2.20
C GLU A 85 19.89 -30.47 1.77
N LEU A 86 19.42 -29.31 1.31
CA LEU A 86 20.24 -28.19 0.83
C LEU A 86 20.31 -27.02 1.82
N SER A 87 20.16 -27.30 3.11
CA SER A 87 20.13 -26.27 4.18
C SER A 87 21.40 -25.43 4.31
N SER A 88 22.52 -25.88 3.74
CA SER A 88 23.77 -25.12 3.66
C SER A 88 23.80 -24.08 2.53
N LEU A 89 22.82 -24.09 1.61
CA LEU A 89 22.71 -23.06 0.57
C LEU A 89 21.96 -21.84 1.12
N HIS A 90 22.42 -20.65 0.74
CA HIS A 90 21.89 -19.38 1.25
C HIS A 90 21.53 -18.44 0.09
N GLY A 91 20.87 -17.32 0.42
CA GLY A 91 20.51 -16.29 -0.55
C GLY A 91 19.50 -16.74 -1.61
N VAL A 92 18.63 -17.71 -1.29
CA VAL A 92 17.51 -18.13 -2.13
C VAL A 92 16.42 -18.75 -1.27
N HIS A 93 15.17 -18.46 -1.58
CA HIS A 93 14.02 -18.94 -0.79
C HIS A 93 12.97 -19.56 -1.71
N ILE A 94 12.50 -20.77 -1.37
CA ILE A 94 11.46 -21.48 -2.11
C ILE A 94 10.38 -21.86 -1.10
N TYR A 95 9.13 -21.51 -1.40
CA TYR A 95 7.98 -21.78 -0.53
C TYR A 95 6.82 -22.36 -1.34
N GLY A 96 6.02 -23.22 -0.72
CA GLY A 96 4.75 -23.68 -1.28
C GLY A 96 3.60 -22.76 -0.88
N SER A 97 2.58 -22.62 -1.73
CA SER A 97 1.36 -21.89 -1.37
C SER A 97 0.10 -22.59 -1.87
N ALA A 98 -0.96 -22.59 -1.05
CA ALA A 98 -2.30 -23.04 -1.43
C ALA A 98 -3.23 -21.84 -1.64
N GLU A 99 -3.77 -21.69 -2.86
CA GLU A 99 -4.71 -20.61 -3.18
C GLU A 99 -6.17 -21.06 -3.05
N VAL A 100 -7.00 -20.20 -2.47
CA VAL A 100 -8.46 -20.33 -2.38
C VAL A 100 -9.17 -19.11 -2.95
N ASN A 101 -10.43 -19.25 -3.32
CA ASN A 101 -11.17 -18.16 -3.98
C ASN A 101 -12.64 -18.03 -3.54
N ARG A 102 -13.12 -18.88 -2.63
CA ARG A 102 -14.51 -18.88 -2.11
C ARG A 102 -14.63 -18.63 -0.60
N ILE A 103 -13.75 -17.79 -0.04
CA ILE A 103 -13.66 -17.55 1.41
C ILE A 103 -14.93 -16.89 1.96
N ASN A 104 -15.54 -15.95 1.23
CA ASN A 104 -16.70 -15.24 1.73
C ASN A 104 -17.87 -16.22 1.96
N ASP A 105 -18.11 -17.10 0.99
CA ASP A 105 -19.13 -18.13 1.10
C ASP A 105 -18.80 -19.15 2.19
N ALA A 106 -17.54 -19.56 2.31
CA ALA A 106 -17.07 -20.44 3.37
C ALA A 106 -17.31 -19.85 4.76
N ARG A 107 -17.08 -18.55 4.93
CA ARG A 107 -17.23 -17.81 6.20
C ARG A 107 -18.70 -17.61 6.57
N LEU A 108 -19.55 -17.29 5.61
CA LEU A 108 -20.98 -17.07 5.84
C LEU A 108 -21.75 -18.39 6.03
N ASN A 109 -21.27 -19.49 5.47
CA ASN A 109 -21.92 -20.80 5.52
C ASN A 109 -20.95 -21.91 5.97
N PRO A 110 -20.37 -21.82 7.18
CA PRO A 110 -19.24 -22.66 7.60
C PRO A 110 -19.54 -24.17 7.68
N SER A 111 -20.82 -24.54 7.73
CA SER A 111 -21.28 -25.93 7.79
C SER A 111 -21.92 -26.44 6.50
N ASP A 112 -22.03 -25.61 5.46
CA ASP A 112 -22.65 -26.00 4.18
C ASP A 112 -21.58 -26.58 3.24
N PRO A 113 -21.62 -27.88 2.92
CA PRO A 113 -20.62 -28.51 2.04
C PRO A 113 -20.75 -28.06 0.58
N THR A 114 -21.72 -27.21 0.24
CA THR A 114 -21.90 -26.65 -1.11
C THR A 114 -21.30 -25.26 -1.27
N LYS A 115 -20.74 -24.68 -0.20
CA LYS A 115 -20.27 -23.29 -0.13
C LYS A 115 -18.82 -23.21 0.37
N GLY A 116 -17.91 -22.73 -0.49
CA GLY A 116 -16.53 -22.42 -0.09
C GLY A 116 -15.81 -23.59 0.58
N ASN A 117 -15.60 -24.65 -0.19
CA ASN A 117 -15.19 -25.95 0.32
C ASN A 117 -13.76 -25.98 0.85
N VAL A 118 -12.82 -25.32 0.16
CA VAL A 118 -11.38 -25.56 0.39
C VAL A 118 -10.95 -25.00 1.74
N VAL A 119 -11.38 -23.78 2.08
CA VAL A 119 -11.06 -23.14 3.37
C VAL A 119 -11.48 -23.99 4.57
N ASN A 120 -12.66 -24.61 4.52
CA ASN A 120 -13.22 -25.33 5.65
C ASN A 120 -12.81 -26.80 5.71
N ARG A 121 -12.64 -27.46 4.55
CA ARG A 121 -12.51 -28.92 4.46
C ARG A 121 -11.14 -29.39 3.98
N VAL A 122 -10.30 -28.51 3.45
CA VAL A 122 -8.97 -28.84 2.91
C VAL A 122 -7.88 -28.20 3.75
N LEU A 123 -7.85 -26.86 3.84
CA LEU A 123 -6.72 -26.13 4.44
C LEU A 123 -6.34 -26.60 5.86
N PRO A 124 -7.28 -26.88 6.78
CA PRO A 124 -6.94 -27.34 8.14
C PRO A 124 -6.17 -28.67 8.19
N TYR A 125 -6.15 -29.42 7.09
CA TYR A 125 -5.47 -30.71 6.96
C TYR A 125 -4.22 -30.62 6.08
N THR A 126 -3.73 -29.40 5.83
CA THR A 126 -2.51 -29.16 5.04
C THR A 126 -1.38 -28.60 5.91
N HIS A 127 -0.16 -28.55 5.38
CA HIS A 127 0.99 -27.98 6.07
C HIS A 127 1.83 -27.05 5.18
N MET A 128 1.16 -26.29 4.30
CA MET A 128 1.79 -25.38 3.35
C MET A 128 2.58 -24.27 4.05
N ASP A 129 3.64 -23.78 3.40
CA ASP A 129 4.38 -22.63 3.92
C ASP A 129 3.51 -21.36 3.95
N LEU A 130 2.65 -21.17 2.94
CA LEU A 130 1.79 -20.01 2.72
C LEU A 130 0.38 -20.40 2.24
N TYR A 131 -0.57 -19.48 2.42
CA TYR A 131 -1.94 -19.57 1.94
C TYR A 131 -2.35 -18.26 1.27
N SER A 132 -2.99 -18.34 0.10
CA SER A 132 -3.38 -17.14 -0.65
C SER A 132 -4.87 -17.06 -0.94
N TYR A 133 -5.36 -15.83 -1.05
CA TYR A 133 -6.72 -15.54 -1.45
C TYR A 133 -6.74 -14.89 -2.84
N SER A 134 -7.43 -15.52 -3.80
CA SER A 134 -7.87 -14.90 -5.05
C SER A 134 -9.18 -14.13 -4.82
N VAL A 135 -9.11 -12.79 -4.89
CA VAL A 135 -10.17 -11.87 -4.46
C VAL A 135 -10.98 -11.36 -5.66
N TYR A 136 -12.03 -12.11 -5.99
CA TYR A 136 -13.05 -11.70 -6.98
C TYR A 136 -14.49 -11.74 -6.43
N GLU A 137 -14.65 -12.02 -5.13
CA GLU A 137 -15.93 -12.12 -4.44
C GLU A 137 -15.90 -11.34 -3.10
N PRO A 138 -17.05 -11.05 -2.48
CA PRO A 138 -18.42 -11.26 -3.01
C PRO A 138 -18.85 -10.21 -4.03
N THR A 139 -18.16 -9.05 -4.06
CA THR A 139 -18.49 -7.94 -4.95
C THR A 139 -17.22 -7.32 -5.49
N LEU A 140 -17.35 -6.67 -6.65
CA LEU A 140 -16.33 -5.81 -7.23
C LEU A 140 -16.93 -4.40 -7.42
N PRO A 141 -16.30 -3.33 -6.90
CA PRO A 141 -15.12 -3.33 -6.03
C PRO A 141 -15.31 -4.04 -4.69
N VAL A 142 -14.21 -4.56 -4.14
CA VAL A 142 -14.16 -5.25 -2.85
C VAL A 142 -14.40 -4.28 -1.71
N ASP A 143 -15.25 -4.67 -0.75
CA ASP A 143 -15.44 -3.97 0.52
C ASP A 143 -14.33 -4.35 1.52
N SER A 144 -13.70 -3.35 2.15
CA SER A 144 -12.55 -3.54 3.04
C SER A 144 -12.91 -4.33 4.30
N ASN A 145 -14.07 -4.10 4.92
CA ASN A 145 -14.48 -4.83 6.12
C ASN A 145 -14.72 -6.31 5.82
N THR A 146 -15.33 -6.59 4.67
CA THR A 146 -15.54 -7.95 4.18
C THR A 146 -14.22 -8.65 3.88
N LEU A 147 -13.26 -7.94 3.26
CA LEU A 147 -11.93 -8.49 3.01
C LEU A 147 -11.19 -8.81 4.31
N ILE A 148 -11.20 -7.91 5.30
CA ILE A 148 -10.62 -8.16 6.63
C ILE A 148 -11.25 -9.41 7.26
N ALA A 149 -12.59 -9.49 7.29
CA ALA A 149 -13.28 -10.64 7.85
C ALA A 149 -12.95 -11.96 7.14
N ASN A 150 -12.74 -11.92 5.82
CA ASN A 150 -12.32 -13.09 5.04
C ASN A 150 -10.86 -13.47 5.35
N LEU A 151 -9.95 -12.50 5.48
CA LEU A 151 -8.56 -12.75 5.84
C LEU A 151 -8.43 -13.30 7.26
N ASP A 152 -9.17 -12.76 8.23
CA ASP A 152 -9.25 -13.30 9.59
C ASP A 152 -9.78 -14.74 9.60
N TYR A 153 -10.82 -15.00 8.81
CA TYR A 153 -11.37 -16.34 8.69
C TYR A 153 -10.38 -17.31 8.06
N LEU A 154 -9.67 -16.91 7.00
CA LEU A 154 -8.59 -17.69 6.41
C LEU A 154 -7.49 -17.98 7.44
N LYS A 155 -7.07 -16.97 8.21
CA LYS A 155 -6.07 -17.12 9.29
C LYS A 155 -6.51 -18.12 10.36
N SER A 156 -7.80 -18.17 10.66
CA SER A 156 -8.33 -19.17 11.61
C SER A 156 -8.33 -20.61 11.11
N LYS A 157 -8.17 -20.82 9.79
CA LYS A 157 -8.22 -22.14 9.14
C LYS A 157 -6.88 -22.61 8.61
N ALA A 158 -6.00 -21.68 8.27
CA ALA A 158 -4.65 -21.93 7.79
C ALA A 158 -3.76 -22.40 8.97
N PRO A 159 -3.15 -23.59 8.90
CA PRO A 159 -2.15 -24.03 9.86
C PRO A 159 -0.90 -23.13 9.82
N ASP A 160 -0.28 -22.92 10.98
CA ASP A 160 0.99 -22.21 11.08
C ASP A 160 2.10 -22.98 10.35
N SER A 161 3.01 -22.24 9.70
CA SER A 161 4.18 -22.86 9.05
C SER A 161 5.47 -22.59 9.80
N ALA A 162 6.46 -23.46 9.65
CA ALA A 162 7.78 -23.24 10.25
C ALA A 162 8.49 -21.98 9.71
N ALA A 163 8.19 -21.58 8.46
CA ALA A 163 8.82 -20.45 7.80
C ALA A 163 8.16 -19.09 8.11
N PHE A 164 6.86 -19.09 8.39
CA PHE A 164 6.07 -17.85 8.52
C PHE A 164 5.23 -17.77 9.81
N GLY A 165 5.14 -18.83 10.60
CA GLY A 165 4.21 -18.92 11.71
C GLY A 165 2.77 -18.68 11.24
N ALA A 166 2.02 -17.92 12.02
CA ALA A 166 0.65 -17.50 11.72
C ALA A 166 0.56 -16.34 10.70
N ASP A 167 1.70 -15.78 10.25
CA ASP A 167 1.75 -14.66 9.29
C ASP A 167 2.05 -15.17 7.87
N ASN A 168 1.33 -16.24 7.50
CA ASN A 168 1.52 -17.00 6.28
C ASN A 168 0.44 -16.74 5.22
N ILE A 169 -0.32 -15.65 5.34
CA ILE A 169 -1.42 -15.30 4.43
C ILE A 169 -1.06 -14.12 3.53
N TYR A 170 -1.51 -14.18 2.27
CA TYR A 170 -1.36 -13.09 1.32
C TYR A 170 -2.48 -13.05 0.26
N ILE A 171 -2.53 -11.98 -0.55
CA ILE A 171 -3.46 -11.88 -1.69
C ILE A 171 -2.79 -12.45 -2.95
N GLY A 172 -3.28 -13.59 -3.40
CA GLY A 172 -2.71 -14.35 -4.54
C GLY A 172 -3.15 -13.82 -5.90
N GLU A 173 -4.34 -13.23 -5.96
CA GLU A 173 -4.86 -12.63 -7.17
C GLU A 173 -5.93 -11.58 -6.82
N PHE A 174 -5.99 -10.49 -7.57
CA PHE A 174 -7.15 -9.58 -7.58
C PHE A 174 -7.13 -8.72 -8.84
N GLY A 175 -8.29 -8.24 -9.26
CA GLY A 175 -8.41 -7.33 -10.40
C GLY A 175 -9.86 -6.99 -10.72
N VAL A 176 -10.05 -6.03 -11.62
CA VAL A 176 -11.37 -5.74 -12.21
C VAL A 176 -11.17 -5.48 -13.71
N PRO A 177 -11.98 -6.09 -14.59
CA PRO A 177 -11.90 -5.83 -16.01
C PRO A 177 -12.44 -4.43 -16.34
N GLU A 178 -11.57 -3.51 -16.77
CA GLU A 178 -11.90 -2.09 -17.03
C GLU A 178 -13.07 -1.92 -18.01
N ASN A 179 -13.23 -2.80 -19.00
CA ASN A 179 -14.31 -2.68 -19.99
C ASN A 179 -15.65 -3.26 -19.53
N ASN A 180 -15.67 -4.07 -18.48
CA ASN A 180 -16.90 -4.73 -17.99
C ASN A 180 -17.55 -3.98 -16.81
N TYR A 181 -16.84 -3.02 -16.22
CA TYR A 181 -17.27 -2.33 -15.01
C TYR A 181 -17.31 -0.81 -15.22
N PRO A 182 -18.08 -0.07 -14.39
CA PRO A 182 -18.08 1.38 -14.44
C PRO A 182 -16.68 1.97 -14.32
N ALA A 183 -16.47 3.13 -14.93
CA ALA A 183 -15.20 3.85 -14.88
C ALA A 183 -14.68 3.97 -13.43
N ASN A 184 -13.37 3.81 -13.26
CA ASN A 184 -12.65 3.82 -11.98
C ASN A 184 -12.87 2.62 -11.05
N SER A 185 -13.81 1.70 -11.31
CA SER A 185 -14.00 0.49 -10.47
C SER A 185 -12.71 -0.30 -10.31
N GLN A 186 -11.87 -0.34 -11.36
CA GLN A 186 -10.55 -0.96 -11.31
C GLN A 186 -9.61 -0.28 -10.31
N LEU A 187 -9.51 1.06 -10.34
CA LEU A 187 -8.65 1.80 -9.41
C LEU A 187 -9.17 1.69 -7.98
N THR A 188 -10.48 1.85 -7.77
CA THR A 188 -11.12 1.71 -6.46
C THR A 188 -10.86 0.32 -5.89
N ASN A 189 -11.07 -0.73 -6.67
CA ASN A 189 -10.78 -2.09 -6.22
C ASN A 189 -9.30 -2.29 -5.91
N THR A 190 -8.41 -1.73 -6.74
CA THR A 190 -6.96 -1.84 -6.53
C THR A 190 -6.55 -1.21 -5.20
N LYS A 191 -7.03 0.00 -4.92
CA LYS A 191 -6.78 0.67 -3.64
C LYS A 191 -7.35 -0.11 -2.48
N ASN A 192 -8.63 -0.50 -2.56
CA ASN A 192 -9.30 -1.23 -1.49
C ASN A 192 -8.54 -2.52 -1.15
N VAL A 193 -8.15 -3.33 -2.15
CA VAL A 193 -7.44 -4.59 -1.88
C VAL A 193 -6.03 -4.34 -1.36
N ILE A 194 -5.23 -3.50 -2.03
CA ILE A 194 -3.82 -3.25 -1.65
C ILE A 194 -3.74 -2.63 -0.26
N GLU A 195 -4.46 -1.54 -0.01
CA GLU A 195 -4.38 -0.80 1.26
C GLU A 195 -4.90 -1.64 2.42
N THR A 196 -6.01 -2.36 2.22
CA THR A 196 -6.57 -3.25 3.24
C THR A 196 -5.64 -4.42 3.54
N ALA A 197 -5.17 -5.13 2.51
CA ALA A 197 -4.32 -6.31 2.70
C ALA A 197 -2.99 -5.95 3.38
N LEU A 198 -2.33 -4.89 2.93
CA LEU A 198 -1.06 -4.45 3.54
C LEU A 198 -1.27 -3.93 4.97
N SER A 199 -2.37 -3.21 5.25
CA SER A 199 -2.71 -2.76 6.61
C SER A 199 -3.05 -3.92 7.55
N TRP A 200 -3.68 -4.98 7.03
CA TRP A 200 -3.94 -6.21 7.78
C TRP A 200 -2.65 -6.99 8.11
N GLY A 201 -1.57 -6.76 7.36
CA GLY A 201 -0.26 -7.39 7.56
C GLY A 201 0.10 -8.44 6.51
N ALA A 202 -0.64 -8.54 5.40
CA ALA A 202 -0.31 -9.44 4.31
C ALA A 202 1.05 -9.05 3.70
N LYS A 203 1.94 -10.03 3.52
CA LYS A 203 3.28 -9.78 2.96
C LYS A 203 3.26 -9.47 1.47
N TYR A 204 2.29 -10.02 0.75
CA TYR A 204 2.19 -9.89 -0.70
C TYR A 204 0.76 -9.59 -1.12
N ALA A 205 0.63 -8.87 -2.23
CA ALA A 205 -0.62 -8.73 -2.96
C ALA A 205 -0.34 -8.68 -4.46
N VAL A 206 -0.90 -9.62 -5.20
CA VAL A 206 -0.55 -9.84 -6.61
C VAL A 206 -1.69 -9.36 -7.50
N TYR A 207 -1.42 -8.30 -8.27
CA TYR A 207 -2.39 -7.74 -9.22
C TYR A 207 -2.48 -8.60 -10.48
N TRP A 208 -3.69 -9.01 -10.84
CA TRP A 208 -4.00 -9.60 -12.13
C TRP A 208 -4.53 -8.52 -13.07
N GLN A 209 -3.77 -8.09 -14.07
CA GLN A 209 -2.50 -8.57 -14.62
C GLN A 209 -1.84 -7.45 -15.44
N LEU A 210 -0.62 -7.62 -15.96
CA LEU A 210 0.05 -6.55 -16.72
C LEU A 210 -0.66 -6.25 -18.05
N TYR A 211 -0.95 -7.28 -18.84
CA TYR A 211 -1.65 -7.21 -20.13
C TYR A 211 -2.87 -8.12 -20.07
N CYS A 212 -4.01 -7.69 -20.59
CA CYS A 212 -5.21 -8.51 -20.56
C CYS A 212 -5.11 -9.68 -21.54
N ASN A 213 -5.28 -10.90 -21.04
CA ASN A 213 -5.39 -12.14 -21.82
C ASN A 213 -6.84 -12.61 -22.03
N GLU A 214 -7.80 -11.90 -21.44
CA GLU A 214 -9.22 -12.25 -21.43
C GLU A 214 -9.94 -11.65 -22.64
N ASN A 215 -10.27 -12.45 -23.66
CA ASN A 215 -10.91 -11.96 -24.88
C ASN A 215 -12.40 -11.61 -24.64
N SER A 216 -12.85 -10.48 -25.20
CA SER A 216 -14.28 -10.14 -25.29
C SER A 216 -14.87 -10.41 -26.69
N SER A 217 -14.01 -10.55 -27.70
CA SER A 217 -14.37 -10.86 -29.08
C SER A 217 -13.26 -11.64 -29.78
N THR A 218 -13.56 -12.31 -30.88
CA THR A 218 -12.53 -12.88 -31.76
C THR A 218 -11.75 -11.79 -32.49
N TYR A 219 -10.43 -11.92 -32.58
CA TYR A 219 -9.54 -11.03 -33.33
C TYR A 219 -8.35 -11.81 -33.90
N SER A 220 -7.60 -11.20 -34.82
CA SER A 220 -6.34 -11.73 -35.36
C SER A 220 -5.22 -10.73 -35.12
N GLY A 221 -4.04 -11.21 -34.75
CA GLY A 221 -2.90 -10.36 -34.41
C GLY A 221 -3.03 -9.66 -33.06
N ARG A 222 -2.52 -8.43 -32.95
CA ARG A 222 -2.56 -7.63 -31.71
C ARG A 222 -4.01 -7.19 -31.44
N PRO A 223 -4.58 -7.44 -30.24
CA PRO A 223 -5.92 -6.96 -29.92
C PRO A 223 -5.96 -5.44 -29.85
N THR A 224 -7.15 -4.87 -30.04
CA THR A 224 -7.46 -3.49 -29.61
C THR A 224 -8.04 -3.49 -28.19
N ASN A 225 -8.15 -2.32 -27.56
CA ASN A 225 -8.70 -2.21 -26.20
C ASN A 225 -10.10 -2.82 -26.07
N THR A 226 -10.92 -2.80 -27.12
CA THR A 226 -12.29 -3.33 -27.08
C THR A 226 -12.37 -4.84 -27.32
N ASN A 227 -11.30 -5.48 -27.79
CA ASN A 227 -11.25 -6.92 -28.09
C ASN A 227 -11.00 -7.81 -26.87
N VAL A 228 -10.71 -7.19 -25.73
CA VAL A 228 -10.36 -7.85 -24.47
C VAL A 228 -11.16 -7.25 -23.30
N ARG A 229 -11.31 -7.99 -22.20
CA ARG A 229 -12.17 -7.64 -21.05
C ARG A 229 -11.65 -6.50 -20.18
N GLY A 230 -10.33 -6.29 -20.12
CA GLY A 230 -9.77 -5.14 -19.42
C GLY A 230 -9.04 -5.40 -18.10
N PHE A 231 -8.58 -6.62 -17.82
CA PHE A 231 -7.77 -6.92 -16.64
C PHE A 231 -6.31 -6.38 -16.72
N TRP A 232 -6.06 -5.37 -17.54
CA TRP A 232 -4.71 -4.87 -17.78
C TRP A 232 -4.29 -3.82 -16.74
N LEU A 233 -2.98 -3.65 -16.64
CA LEU A 233 -2.35 -2.39 -16.25
C LEU A 233 -1.90 -1.60 -17.48
N ILE A 234 -1.52 -2.29 -18.56
CA ILE A 234 -1.11 -1.73 -19.85
C ILE A 234 -2.09 -2.20 -20.93
N ARG A 235 -2.79 -1.26 -21.54
CA ARG A 235 -3.79 -1.52 -22.58
C ARG A 235 -3.13 -2.00 -23.88
N PRO A 236 -3.87 -2.69 -24.76
CA PRO A 236 -3.36 -3.09 -26.06
C PRO A 236 -2.81 -1.95 -26.93
N ASP A 237 -3.29 -0.71 -26.79
CA ASP A 237 -2.73 0.48 -27.46
C ASP A 237 -1.48 1.07 -26.78
N SER A 238 -1.00 0.45 -25.69
CA SER A 238 0.14 0.86 -24.86
C SER A 238 -0.13 2.02 -23.88
N THR A 239 -1.36 2.54 -23.81
CA THR A 239 -1.77 3.42 -22.71
C THR A 239 -1.84 2.63 -21.40
N VAL A 240 -1.71 3.32 -20.26
CA VAL A 240 -1.73 2.67 -18.93
C VAL A 240 -3.02 2.97 -18.19
N SER A 241 -3.47 2.03 -17.36
CA SER A 241 -4.65 2.23 -16.52
C SER A 241 -4.29 3.08 -15.29
N PRO A 242 -5.27 3.76 -14.66
CA PRO A 242 -5.01 4.47 -13.40
C PRO A 242 -4.43 3.57 -12.30
N SER A 243 -4.76 2.28 -12.31
CA SER A 243 -4.22 1.27 -11.38
C SER A 243 -2.72 1.07 -11.59
N TYR A 244 -2.22 1.16 -12.83
CA TYR A 244 -0.78 1.10 -13.12
C TYR A 244 -0.05 2.27 -12.47
N ASP A 245 -0.55 3.49 -12.62
CA ASP A 245 0.09 4.68 -12.05
C ASP A 245 0.10 4.62 -10.53
N TYR A 246 -0.99 4.16 -9.91
CA TYR A 246 -1.07 3.93 -8.48
C TYR A 246 -0.02 2.91 -7.99
N LEU A 247 0.01 1.70 -8.57
CA LEU A 247 0.95 0.65 -8.17
C LEU A 247 2.41 1.07 -8.42
N LYS A 248 2.69 1.70 -9.57
CA LYS A 248 4.01 2.25 -9.90
C LYS A 248 4.44 3.33 -8.91
N GLY A 249 3.50 4.14 -8.42
CA GLY A 249 3.73 5.09 -7.34
C GLY A 249 4.30 4.39 -6.11
N ILE A 250 3.59 3.36 -5.63
CA ILE A 250 4.00 2.54 -4.48
C ILE A 250 5.44 1.99 -4.67
N PHE A 251 5.75 1.43 -5.84
CA PHE A 251 7.06 0.81 -6.09
C PHE A 251 8.23 1.80 -6.24
N LYS A 252 8.00 3.06 -6.61
CA LYS A 252 9.08 4.02 -6.94
C LYS A 252 9.57 4.86 -5.77
N SER A 253 9.23 4.52 -4.52
CA SER A 253 9.44 5.42 -3.37
C SER A 253 8.79 6.79 -3.59
N LYS A 254 7.75 6.84 -4.44
CA LYS A 254 6.93 8.02 -4.67
C LYS A 254 5.68 7.85 -3.84
N THR A 255 5.44 8.81 -2.96
CA THR A 255 4.19 8.85 -2.22
C THR A 255 3.07 9.25 -3.18
N VAL A 256 1.94 8.53 -3.11
CA VAL A 256 0.71 8.93 -3.78
C VAL A 256 -0.23 9.51 -2.74
N MET A 257 -0.82 10.66 -3.02
CA MET A 257 -1.91 11.21 -2.23
C MET A 257 -3.14 11.35 -3.11
N THR A 258 -4.27 10.86 -2.65
CA THR A 258 -5.58 11.13 -3.26
C THR A 258 -6.40 11.97 -2.31
N ASP A 259 -6.96 13.04 -2.85
CA ASP A 259 -7.95 13.90 -2.21
C ASP A 259 -9.27 13.75 -2.96
N ASP A 260 -10.24 13.10 -2.31
CA ASP A 260 -11.61 12.94 -2.78
C ASP A 260 -12.48 14.17 -2.44
N LEU A 261 -11.88 15.22 -1.87
CA LEU A 261 -12.51 16.53 -1.67
C LEU A 261 -13.78 16.49 -0.79
N ASN A 262 -13.81 15.54 0.14
CA ASN A 262 -14.83 15.42 1.19
C ASN A 262 -14.64 16.45 2.31
N ASP A 263 -13.42 16.98 2.47
CA ASP A 263 -13.04 18.04 3.39
C ASP A 263 -11.81 18.81 2.85
N TRP A 264 -11.30 19.78 3.62
CA TRP A 264 -10.14 20.60 3.22
C TRP A 264 -8.80 20.10 3.78
N SER A 265 -8.76 18.99 4.52
CA SER A 265 -7.60 18.55 5.32
C SER A 265 -6.35 18.26 4.51
N LYS A 266 -6.52 17.92 3.23
CA LYS A 266 -5.43 17.58 2.28
C LYS A 266 -4.99 18.77 1.43
N THR A 267 -5.73 19.88 1.48
CA THR A 267 -5.40 21.12 0.76
C THR A 267 -4.41 21.96 1.58
N TYR A 268 -3.51 22.66 0.88
CA TYR A 268 -2.61 23.62 1.51
C TYR A 268 -3.32 24.96 1.74
N SER A 269 -4.09 25.41 0.75
CA SER A 269 -4.95 26.60 0.84
C SER A 269 -6.00 26.55 -0.26
N HIS A 270 -7.10 27.28 -0.09
CA HIS A 270 -8.08 27.51 -1.15
C HIS A 270 -8.63 28.95 -1.04
N SER A 271 -9.17 29.47 -2.13
CA SER A 271 -9.86 30.77 -2.13
C SER A 271 -11.23 30.67 -1.44
N ALA A 272 -11.80 31.82 -1.07
CA ALA A 272 -12.94 31.89 -0.16
C ALA A 272 -14.27 31.38 -0.76
N ASN A 273 -14.46 31.45 -2.08
CA ASN A 273 -15.75 31.16 -2.71
C ASN A 273 -15.83 29.74 -3.26
N TRP A 274 -15.26 28.78 -2.52
CA TRP A 274 -15.47 27.35 -2.74
C TRP A 274 -16.47 26.79 -1.73
N ARG A 275 -17.28 25.83 -2.17
CA ARG A 275 -18.01 24.93 -1.27
C ARG A 275 -17.76 23.48 -1.66
N ILE A 276 -17.85 22.61 -0.67
CA ILE A 276 -17.99 21.18 -0.86
C ILE A 276 -19.47 20.89 -1.09
N ASP A 277 -19.79 20.24 -2.21
CA ASP A 277 -21.14 19.95 -2.70
C ASP A 277 -21.36 18.44 -2.79
N SER A 278 -22.22 17.92 -1.93
CA SER A 278 -22.62 16.51 -1.89
C SER A 278 -23.98 16.26 -2.54
N SER A 279 -24.61 17.29 -3.12
CA SER A 279 -25.93 17.17 -3.71
C SER A 279 -25.89 16.42 -5.04
N SER A 280 -26.98 15.72 -5.38
CA SER A 280 -27.17 15.01 -6.66
C SER A 280 -26.10 13.96 -7.02
N ALA A 281 -25.35 13.45 -6.04
CA ALA A 281 -24.29 12.46 -6.21
C ALA A 281 -24.74 11.25 -7.07
N GLY A 282 -25.84 10.60 -6.69
CA GLY A 282 -26.38 9.44 -7.41
C GLY A 282 -27.07 9.76 -8.75
N THR A 283 -27.26 11.04 -9.08
CA THR A 283 -27.94 11.46 -10.32
C THR A 283 -26.96 11.91 -11.39
N TYR A 284 -26.05 12.84 -11.08
CA TYR A 284 -25.18 13.48 -12.07
C TYR A 284 -23.69 13.13 -11.91
N PHE A 285 -23.31 12.48 -10.82
CA PHE A 285 -21.91 12.39 -10.41
C PHE A 285 -21.48 10.98 -10.00
N GLU A 286 -22.12 9.95 -10.56
CA GLU A 286 -21.72 8.54 -10.37
C GLU A 286 -21.56 8.11 -8.90
N TYR A 287 -22.42 8.64 -8.01
CA TYR A 287 -22.36 8.42 -6.55
C TYR A 287 -21.12 9.00 -5.86
N ASP A 288 -20.44 9.94 -6.50
CA ASP A 288 -19.36 10.70 -5.89
C ASP A 288 -19.88 11.52 -4.70
N ALA A 289 -19.38 11.18 -3.50
CA ALA A 289 -19.93 11.65 -2.23
C ALA A 289 -19.80 13.18 -2.06
N ALA A 290 -18.76 13.78 -2.63
CA ALA A 290 -18.53 15.21 -2.58
C ALA A 290 -17.71 15.69 -3.78
N ARG A 291 -17.95 16.93 -4.21
CA ARG A 291 -17.08 17.67 -5.14
C ARG A 291 -16.93 19.10 -4.66
N VAL A 292 -15.88 19.79 -5.06
CA VAL A 292 -15.76 21.24 -4.83
C VAL A 292 -16.25 22.01 -6.05
N THR A 293 -17.05 23.05 -5.79
CA THR A 293 -17.57 23.97 -6.81
C THR A 293 -17.63 25.40 -6.28
N ARG A 294 -17.76 26.37 -7.19
CA ARG A 294 -17.75 27.79 -6.84
C ARG A 294 -19.08 28.23 -6.23
N THR A 295 -19.05 29.20 -5.33
CA THR A 295 -20.24 29.83 -4.75
C THR A 295 -20.57 31.18 -5.39
N THR A 296 -19.63 31.76 -6.14
CA THR A 296 -19.79 33.04 -6.84
C THR A 296 -19.20 32.99 -8.24
N ASN A 297 -19.58 33.95 -9.09
CA ASN A 297 -19.04 34.08 -10.46
C ASN A 297 -17.67 34.80 -10.45
N THR A 298 -16.72 34.19 -9.75
CA THR A 298 -15.34 34.64 -9.63
C THR A 298 -14.40 33.49 -10.01
N THR A 299 -13.14 33.82 -10.29
CA THR A 299 -12.08 32.83 -10.48
C THR A 299 -11.62 32.34 -9.11
N GLU A 300 -11.60 31.03 -8.92
CA GLU A 300 -11.32 30.41 -7.62
C GLU A 300 -10.25 29.32 -7.77
N ASN A 301 -9.45 29.09 -6.74
CA ASN A 301 -8.35 28.13 -6.80
C ASN A 301 -8.17 27.32 -5.51
N ILE A 302 -7.58 26.14 -5.67
CA ILE A 302 -7.14 25.23 -4.60
C ILE A 302 -5.67 24.94 -4.82
N VAL A 303 -4.88 24.96 -3.75
CA VAL A 303 -3.44 24.73 -3.77
C VAL A 303 -3.08 23.51 -2.92
N TYR A 304 -2.16 22.70 -3.42
CA TYR A 304 -1.53 21.59 -2.73
C TYR A 304 -0.03 21.84 -2.57
N ASN A 305 0.54 21.43 -1.44
CA ASN A 305 1.98 21.46 -1.16
C ASN A 305 2.49 20.03 -0.98
N LYS A 306 3.24 19.53 -1.96
CA LYS A 306 3.84 18.19 -2.03
C LYS A 306 5.21 18.26 -2.69
N SER A 307 6.25 18.04 -1.89
CA SER A 307 7.66 18.13 -2.31
C SER A 307 7.98 17.18 -3.46
N ASN A 308 8.64 17.72 -4.49
CA ASN A 308 8.99 17.00 -5.73
C ASN A 308 7.78 16.30 -6.38
N LEU A 309 6.70 17.05 -6.57
CA LEU A 309 5.56 16.62 -7.36
C LEU A 309 6.02 16.21 -8.76
N SER A 310 5.55 15.05 -9.21
CA SER A 310 5.97 14.44 -10.47
C SER A 310 4.83 14.06 -11.38
N ASP A 311 3.62 13.90 -10.84
CA ASP A 311 2.42 13.65 -11.63
C ASP A 311 1.14 14.05 -10.87
N PHE A 312 0.05 14.28 -11.60
CA PHE A 312 -1.28 14.33 -11.03
C PHE A 312 -2.37 13.89 -12.02
N THR A 313 -3.52 13.49 -11.47
CA THR A 313 -4.77 13.34 -12.21
C THR A 313 -5.86 14.11 -11.46
N ALA A 314 -6.57 14.99 -12.15
CA ALA A 314 -7.68 15.76 -11.59
C ALA A 314 -8.98 15.42 -12.31
N ARG A 315 -9.93 14.77 -11.61
CA ARG A 315 -11.24 14.41 -12.15
C ARG A 315 -12.18 15.59 -12.04
N VAL A 316 -12.81 15.97 -13.15
CA VAL A 316 -13.72 17.11 -13.22
C VAL A 316 -15.03 16.71 -13.88
N PHE A 317 -16.13 17.03 -13.21
CA PHE A 317 -17.46 17.01 -13.80
C PHE A 317 -17.81 18.40 -14.32
N TYR A 318 -18.46 18.48 -15.48
CA TYR A 318 -18.83 19.75 -16.08
C TYR A 318 -20.09 19.66 -16.91
N TYR A 319 -20.76 20.80 -17.06
CA TYR A 319 -21.98 20.94 -17.85
C TYR A 319 -21.65 21.64 -19.17
N THR A 320 -22.11 21.05 -20.28
CA THR A 320 -21.94 21.49 -21.68
C THR A 320 -20.49 21.65 -22.18
N SER A 321 -19.67 22.50 -21.57
CA SER A 321 -18.30 22.78 -22.03
C SER A 321 -17.33 23.04 -20.86
N ILE A 322 -16.09 22.58 -21.02
CA ILE A 322 -14.99 22.74 -20.06
C ILE A 322 -13.82 23.57 -20.60
N THR A 323 -13.85 23.91 -21.90
CA THR A 323 -12.73 24.57 -22.58
C THR A 323 -12.46 25.94 -21.96
N GLY A 324 -11.22 26.16 -21.51
CA GLY A 324 -10.79 27.42 -20.87
C GLY A 324 -11.37 27.66 -19.47
N ARG A 325 -12.01 26.66 -18.86
CA ARG A 325 -12.64 26.78 -17.54
C ARG A 325 -11.78 26.25 -16.39
N VAL A 326 -10.83 25.37 -16.66
CA VAL A 326 -9.96 24.76 -15.66
C VAL A 326 -8.50 24.92 -16.08
N ASN A 327 -7.70 25.54 -15.23
CA ASN A 327 -6.27 25.78 -15.43
C ASN A 327 -5.47 25.15 -14.30
N PHE A 328 -4.24 24.72 -14.62
CA PHE A 328 -3.30 24.17 -13.65
C PHE A 328 -2.03 25.00 -13.64
N TYR A 329 -1.48 25.23 -12.45
CA TYR A 329 -0.22 25.94 -12.28
C TYR A 329 0.68 25.17 -11.32
N THR A 330 1.97 25.27 -11.55
CA THR A 330 3.00 24.71 -10.66
C THR A 330 3.86 25.80 -10.06
N SER A 331 4.41 25.52 -8.88
CA SER A 331 5.38 26.39 -8.25
C SER A 331 6.39 25.58 -7.45
N GLN A 332 7.63 26.08 -7.40
CA GLN A 332 8.66 25.56 -6.47
C GLN A 332 8.52 26.19 -5.08
N ASN A 333 7.98 27.40 -4.97
CA ASN A 333 8.03 28.24 -3.76
C ASN A 333 6.66 28.75 -3.28
N GLY A 334 5.56 28.38 -3.95
CA GLY A 334 4.19 28.78 -3.60
C GLY A 334 3.83 30.23 -3.94
N SER A 335 4.77 31.02 -4.46
CA SER A 335 4.58 32.45 -4.78
C SER A 335 4.66 32.73 -6.28
N ASN A 336 5.61 32.11 -6.98
CA ASN A 336 5.79 32.24 -8.42
C ASN A 336 5.11 31.08 -9.13
N TRP A 337 4.09 31.36 -9.94
CA TRP A 337 3.24 30.35 -10.55
C TRP A 337 3.47 30.28 -12.05
N THR A 338 3.75 29.08 -12.55
CA THR A 338 3.92 28.81 -13.98
C THR A 338 2.72 27.98 -14.46
N PRO A 339 2.04 28.38 -15.55
CA PRO A 339 1.00 27.54 -16.16
C PRO A 339 1.54 26.16 -16.51
N LEU A 340 0.82 25.12 -16.14
CA LEU A 340 1.14 23.74 -16.49
C LEU A 340 0.16 23.26 -17.58
N PRO A 341 0.64 23.00 -18.81
CA PRO A 341 -0.19 22.43 -19.86
C PRO A 341 -0.75 21.08 -19.44
N THR A 342 -2.05 20.89 -19.69
CA THR A 342 -2.76 19.64 -19.39
C THR A 342 -3.49 19.09 -20.60
N THR A 343 -3.55 17.77 -20.72
CA THR A 343 -4.47 17.06 -21.60
C THR A 343 -5.66 16.56 -20.80
N THR A 344 -6.76 16.29 -21.52
CA THR A 344 -7.95 15.67 -20.96
C THR A 344 -8.22 14.34 -21.65
N ASP A 345 -8.77 13.38 -20.90
CA ASP A 345 -9.34 12.18 -21.50
C ASP A 345 -10.51 12.55 -22.44
N THR A 346 -10.85 11.63 -23.35
CA THR A 346 -12.12 11.71 -24.10
C THR A 346 -13.28 11.85 -23.11
N PRO A 347 -14.09 12.92 -23.20
CA PRO A 347 -15.17 13.14 -22.25
C PRO A 347 -16.18 11.99 -22.22
N VAL A 348 -16.57 11.58 -21.02
CA VAL A 348 -17.61 10.58 -20.79
C VAL A 348 -18.92 11.31 -20.49
N THR A 349 -19.96 11.05 -21.29
CA THR A 349 -21.31 11.57 -21.05
C THR A 349 -21.91 10.90 -19.81
N ILE A 350 -22.47 11.70 -18.90
CA ILE A 350 -23.21 11.19 -17.74
C ILE A 350 -24.72 11.20 -18.05
N ASN A 351 -25.38 12.36 -17.90
CA ASN A 351 -26.79 12.58 -18.23
C ASN A 351 -27.11 14.09 -18.23
N ASN A 352 -28.21 14.48 -18.89
CA ASN A 352 -28.71 15.87 -18.95
C ASN A 352 -27.63 16.93 -19.23
N GLY A 353 -26.70 16.68 -20.15
CA GLY A 353 -25.65 17.62 -20.51
C GLY A 353 -24.45 17.70 -19.56
N TRP A 354 -24.38 16.83 -18.55
CA TRP A 354 -23.19 16.61 -17.73
C TRP A 354 -22.22 15.62 -18.37
N TYR A 355 -20.94 15.94 -18.21
CA TYR A 355 -19.81 15.16 -18.68
C TYR A 355 -18.77 15.04 -17.57
N LYS A 356 -17.90 14.04 -17.71
CA LYS A 356 -16.74 13.83 -16.86
C LYS A 356 -15.50 13.69 -17.71
N THR A 357 -14.40 14.29 -17.27
CA THR A 357 -13.07 14.05 -17.83
C THR A 357 -12.01 14.10 -16.72
N ASN A 358 -10.84 13.53 -16.99
CA ASN A 358 -9.68 13.70 -16.13
C ASN A 358 -8.64 14.58 -16.83
N PHE A 359 -8.14 15.57 -16.11
CA PHE A 359 -6.99 16.36 -16.50
C PHE A 359 -5.70 15.69 -16.03
N ARG A 360 -4.69 15.68 -16.90
CA ARG A 360 -3.32 15.21 -16.60
C ARG A 360 -2.31 16.20 -17.19
N PRO A 361 -1.10 16.32 -16.63
CA PRO A 361 -0.01 17.03 -17.29
C PRO A 361 0.16 16.54 -18.73
N SER A 362 0.25 17.47 -19.70
CA SER A 362 0.53 17.10 -21.11
C SER A 362 1.95 16.58 -21.33
N GLY A 363 2.82 16.76 -20.34
CA GLY A 363 4.21 16.31 -20.33
C GLY A 363 4.73 16.23 -18.89
N SER A 364 6.04 16.13 -18.71
CA SER A 364 6.64 16.06 -17.37
C SER A 364 6.39 17.33 -16.57
N ILE A 365 6.03 17.18 -15.29
CA ILE A 365 6.05 18.29 -14.32
C ILE A 365 7.52 18.70 -14.09
N PRO A 366 7.86 20.01 -14.10
CA PRO A 366 9.22 20.47 -13.87
C PRO A 366 9.82 19.97 -12.55
N ALA A 367 11.10 19.59 -12.57
CA ALA A 367 11.81 19.12 -11.38
C ALA A 367 11.81 20.19 -10.26
N GLY A 368 11.73 19.73 -9.01
CA GLY A 368 11.64 20.60 -7.83
C GLY A 368 10.30 21.32 -7.66
N THR A 369 9.26 20.97 -8.45
CA THR A 369 7.90 21.46 -8.22
C THR A 369 7.41 20.96 -6.87
N ASN A 370 6.99 21.89 -6.01
CA ASN A 370 6.50 21.57 -4.67
C ASN A 370 5.02 21.93 -4.49
N PHE A 371 4.45 22.72 -5.41
CA PHE A 371 3.07 23.16 -5.33
C PHE A 371 2.32 22.93 -6.63
N LEU A 372 1.07 22.53 -6.50
CA LEU A 372 0.09 22.45 -7.59
C LEU A 372 -1.09 23.34 -7.24
N LYS A 373 -1.51 24.20 -8.17
CA LYS A 373 -2.73 25.00 -8.08
C LYS A 373 -3.71 24.55 -9.16
N VAL A 374 -4.92 24.23 -8.75
CA VAL A 374 -6.07 24.01 -9.63
C VAL A 374 -6.92 25.26 -9.58
N GLU A 375 -7.19 25.86 -10.74
CA GLU A 375 -7.95 27.11 -10.85
C GLU A 375 -9.15 26.92 -11.76
N PHE A 376 -10.33 27.33 -11.28
CA PHE A 376 -11.55 27.40 -12.08
C PHE A 376 -11.84 28.85 -12.40
N THR A 377 -11.93 29.17 -13.70
CA THR A 377 -12.20 30.54 -14.15
C THR A 377 -13.66 30.94 -13.87
N ASN A 378 -13.92 32.24 -13.83
CA ASN A 378 -15.26 32.75 -13.64
C ASN A 378 -16.21 32.30 -14.78
N ASP A 379 -17.40 31.84 -14.40
CA ASP A 379 -18.50 31.40 -15.25
C ASP A 379 -19.81 31.68 -14.49
N SER A 380 -20.81 32.19 -15.21
CA SER A 380 -22.18 32.40 -14.72
C SER A 380 -22.82 31.13 -14.17
N ASN A 381 -22.45 29.96 -14.70
CA ASN A 381 -22.83 28.68 -14.12
C ASN A 381 -21.93 28.35 -12.93
N ILE A 382 -22.13 29.02 -11.79
CA ILE A 382 -21.26 28.88 -10.60
C ILE A 382 -21.13 27.44 -10.09
N TRP A 383 -22.14 26.61 -10.35
CA TRP A 383 -22.20 25.19 -10.00
C TRP A 383 -21.45 24.28 -11.00
N SER A 384 -20.79 24.84 -12.02
CA SER A 384 -19.96 24.11 -12.99
C SER A 384 -18.69 24.91 -13.34
N PRO A 385 -17.54 24.26 -13.60
CA PRO A 385 -17.26 22.84 -13.38
C PRO A 385 -17.17 22.49 -11.89
N GLN A 386 -17.00 21.20 -11.59
CA GLN A 386 -16.82 20.67 -10.25
C GLN A 386 -15.60 19.74 -10.20
N LEU A 387 -14.64 20.03 -9.32
CA LEU A 387 -13.48 19.16 -9.10
C LEU A 387 -13.91 18.06 -8.13
N SER A 388 -13.82 16.82 -8.58
CA SER A 388 -14.29 15.63 -7.87
C SER A 388 -13.17 14.96 -7.09
N GLN A 389 -12.00 14.81 -7.72
CA GLN A 389 -10.87 14.15 -7.11
C GLN A 389 -9.58 14.74 -7.64
N ILE A 390 -8.54 14.80 -6.81
CA ILE A 390 -7.17 14.92 -7.30
C ILE A 390 -6.32 13.78 -6.73
N SER A 391 -5.51 13.17 -7.58
CA SER A 391 -4.49 12.20 -7.18
C SER A 391 -3.13 12.72 -7.62
N MET A 392 -2.12 12.70 -6.74
CA MET A 392 -0.80 13.27 -6.98
C MET A 392 0.29 12.25 -6.63
N SER A 393 1.34 12.19 -7.45
CA SER A 393 2.56 11.43 -7.18
C SER A 393 3.72 12.36 -6.89
N TYR A 394 4.37 12.21 -5.73
CA TYR A 394 5.43 13.10 -5.25
C TYR A 394 6.53 12.30 -4.53
N ALA A 395 7.69 12.91 -4.31
CA ALA A 395 8.84 12.25 -3.69
C ALA A 395 9.40 13.14 -2.57
N PRO A 396 8.99 12.95 -1.31
CA PRO A 396 9.60 13.69 -0.22
C PRO A 396 11.09 13.35 -0.14
N THR A 397 11.91 14.36 0.15
CA THR A 397 13.33 14.16 0.38
C THR A 397 13.52 13.44 1.71
N GLN A 398 14.38 12.44 1.74
CA GLN A 398 14.74 11.74 2.98
C GLN A 398 16.04 12.32 3.54
N PHE A 399 16.02 12.69 4.81
CA PHE A 399 17.20 13.04 5.59
C PHE A 399 17.45 11.98 6.65
N VAL A 400 18.71 11.57 6.81
CA VAL A 400 19.14 10.61 7.82
C VAL A 400 20.29 11.21 8.61
N ASP A 401 20.16 11.18 9.93
CA ASP A 401 21.21 11.48 10.90
C ASP A 401 21.42 10.26 11.80
N ASP A 402 22.57 9.60 11.63
CA ASP A 402 23.02 8.48 12.46
C ASP A 402 23.68 8.94 13.77
N LEU A 403 23.63 10.24 14.08
CA LEU A 403 24.10 10.83 15.34
C LEU A 403 25.55 10.47 15.68
N ASN A 404 26.41 10.51 14.66
CA ASN A 404 27.86 10.32 14.80
C ASN A 404 28.60 11.63 15.14
N ASP A 405 27.99 12.77 14.83
CA ASP A 405 28.49 14.12 15.13
C ASP A 405 27.34 15.14 15.10
N TRP A 406 27.63 16.42 15.40
CA TRP A 406 26.65 17.49 15.41
C TRP A 406 26.43 18.18 14.05
N SER A 407 27.09 17.73 12.97
CA SER A 407 27.12 18.44 11.67
C SER A 407 25.74 18.57 11.02
N LYS A 408 24.80 17.70 11.39
CA LYS A 408 23.45 17.59 10.84
C LYS A 408 22.38 18.26 11.72
N VAL A 409 22.78 18.80 12.86
CA VAL A 409 21.92 19.38 13.89
C VAL A 409 22.04 20.90 13.84
N VAL A 410 20.92 21.62 13.95
CA VAL A 410 20.92 23.09 13.97
C VAL A 410 21.23 23.65 15.35
N SER A 411 20.68 23.03 16.39
CA SER A 411 21.04 23.33 17.77
C SER A 411 20.77 22.13 18.66
N HIS A 412 21.51 22.05 19.76
CA HIS A 412 21.28 21.09 20.82
C HIS A 412 21.58 21.75 22.18
N THR A 413 21.03 21.21 23.25
CA THR A 413 21.35 21.66 24.61
C THR A 413 22.74 21.17 25.04
N SER A 414 23.37 21.88 25.97
CA SER A 414 24.80 21.69 26.30
C SER A 414 25.10 20.40 27.05
N SER A 415 24.12 19.77 27.71
CA SER A 415 24.33 18.55 28.48
C SER A 415 24.04 17.28 27.67
N LEU A 416 24.15 17.34 26.34
CA LEU A 416 24.15 16.18 25.46
C LEU A 416 25.57 15.80 25.04
N ALA A 417 25.84 14.49 24.98
CA ALA A 417 27.10 13.96 24.49
C ALA A 417 26.87 12.71 23.63
N PHE A 418 27.86 12.37 22.81
CA PHE A 418 27.90 11.10 22.09
C PHE A 418 28.48 10.01 22.98
N ASP A 419 27.82 8.87 23.01
CA ASP A 419 28.25 7.66 23.69
C ASP A 419 28.50 6.55 22.64
N SER A 420 29.73 6.03 22.63
CA SER A 420 30.16 4.90 21.79
C SER A 420 30.44 3.63 22.59
N SER A 421 30.25 3.67 23.91
CA SER A 421 30.52 2.56 24.80
C SER A 421 29.48 1.44 24.67
N TYR A 422 29.93 0.20 24.85
CA TYR A 422 29.08 -1.01 24.87
C TYR A 422 28.25 -1.26 23.60
N SER A 423 28.63 -0.67 22.46
CA SER A 423 27.92 -0.77 21.17
C SER A 423 27.54 -2.21 20.81
N SER A 424 28.51 -3.13 20.82
CA SER A 424 28.27 -4.54 20.52
C SER A 424 27.57 -5.32 21.63
N ASN A 425 27.52 -4.80 22.86
CA ASN A 425 26.97 -5.52 24.01
C ASN A 425 25.47 -5.29 24.19
N TYR A 426 25.00 -4.05 24.05
CA TYR A 426 23.61 -3.67 24.34
C TYR A 426 22.89 -2.98 23.17
N PHE A 427 23.64 -2.49 22.16
CA PHE A 427 23.12 -1.56 21.16
C PHE A 427 23.31 -2.07 19.73
N GLU A 428 23.35 -3.39 19.55
CA GLU A 428 23.34 -4.06 18.23
C GLU A 428 24.47 -3.59 17.28
N GLY A 429 25.60 -3.16 17.85
CA GLY A 429 26.73 -2.64 17.10
C GLY A 429 26.63 -1.17 16.73
N ASP A 430 25.62 -0.43 17.22
CA ASP A 430 25.50 1.01 17.01
C ASP A 430 26.65 1.76 17.67
N ALA A 431 27.45 2.43 16.84
CA ALA A 431 28.73 3.01 17.22
C ALA A 431 28.60 4.39 17.88
N SER A 432 27.44 5.06 17.81
CA SER A 432 27.25 6.39 18.38
C SER A 432 25.79 6.66 18.72
N ARG A 433 25.53 7.08 19.96
CA ARG A 433 24.20 7.50 20.43
C ARG A 433 24.30 8.81 21.19
N VAL A 434 23.28 9.64 21.12
CA VAL A 434 23.16 10.84 21.95
C VAL A 434 22.55 10.47 23.30
N VAL A 435 23.26 10.84 24.37
CA VAL A 435 22.88 10.64 25.76
C VAL A 435 22.94 11.94 26.54
N ARG A 436 22.38 11.96 27.75
CA ARG A 436 22.46 13.12 28.64
C ARG A 436 23.58 12.96 29.66
N MET A 437 24.16 14.10 30.01
CA MET A 437 25.25 14.22 30.98
C MET A 437 24.76 14.66 32.36
N THR A 438 23.52 15.13 32.45
CA THR A 438 22.87 15.59 33.69
C THR A 438 21.42 15.12 33.73
N ASP A 439 20.84 15.03 34.93
CA ASP A 439 19.41 14.70 35.13
C ASP A 439 18.53 15.93 34.84
N THR A 440 18.56 16.35 33.58
CA THR A 440 17.79 17.46 33.02
C THR A 440 17.16 17.02 31.71
N SER A 441 16.11 17.74 31.29
CA SER A 441 15.54 17.53 29.95
C SER A 441 16.43 18.19 28.92
N GLU A 442 16.82 17.43 27.90
CA GLU A 442 17.77 17.86 26.89
C GLU A 442 17.17 17.71 25.50
N SER A 443 17.56 18.55 24.55
CA SER A 443 16.94 18.56 23.22
C SER A 443 17.92 18.74 22.07
N ILE A 444 17.51 18.22 20.93
CA ILE A 444 18.20 18.27 19.63
C ILE A 444 17.22 18.79 18.58
N VAL A 445 17.66 19.74 17.75
CA VAL A 445 16.81 20.45 16.79
C VAL A 445 17.33 20.27 15.37
N TYR A 446 16.42 19.90 14.48
CA TYR A 446 16.64 19.79 13.04
C TYR A 446 15.87 20.88 12.30
N ASN A 447 16.48 21.44 11.25
CA ASN A 447 15.81 22.30 10.27
C ASN A 447 15.66 21.53 8.96
N LYS A 448 14.41 21.16 8.67
CA LYS A 448 13.97 20.50 7.44
C LYS A 448 12.65 21.14 7.02
N THR A 449 12.75 22.09 6.10
CA THR A 449 11.62 22.83 5.55
C THR A 449 10.57 21.88 4.98
N ASN A 450 9.30 22.06 5.36
CA ASN A 450 8.17 21.20 4.99
C ASN A 450 8.26 19.73 5.47
N ALA A 451 8.83 19.49 6.66
CA ALA A 451 8.82 18.16 7.27
C ALA A 451 7.41 17.55 7.29
N SER A 452 7.28 16.34 6.75
CA SER A 452 6.02 15.62 6.57
C SER A 452 5.94 14.33 7.37
N ASP A 453 7.08 13.74 7.73
CA ASP A 453 7.16 12.53 8.57
C ASP A 453 8.52 12.45 9.28
N PHE A 454 8.62 11.64 10.34
CA PHE A 454 9.89 11.31 10.98
C PHE A 454 9.92 9.87 11.52
N SER A 455 11.12 9.36 11.73
CA SER A 455 11.34 8.25 12.65
C SER A 455 12.57 8.51 13.52
N ALA A 456 12.48 8.15 14.80
CA ALA A 456 13.57 8.31 15.76
C ALA A 456 13.84 6.97 16.48
N LYS A 457 15.01 6.40 16.21
CA LYS A 457 15.47 5.15 16.82
C LYS A 457 16.03 5.46 18.20
N VAL A 458 15.48 4.81 19.23
CA VAL A 458 15.82 5.06 20.63
C VAL A 458 16.14 3.74 21.33
N TYR A 459 17.28 3.71 22.02
CA TYR A 459 17.61 2.65 22.99
C TYR A 459 17.28 3.11 24.40
N TYR A 460 16.72 2.23 25.24
CA TYR A 460 16.35 2.59 26.60
C TYR A 460 16.47 1.42 27.57
N LEU A 461 16.67 1.73 28.85
CA LEU A 461 16.76 0.77 29.93
C LEU A 461 15.43 0.75 30.68
N ASN A 462 14.84 -0.44 30.86
CA ASN A 462 13.57 -0.69 31.56
C ASN A 462 12.31 -0.05 30.93
N SER A 463 12.23 1.29 30.81
CA SER A 463 11.04 1.99 30.29
C SER A 463 11.38 3.30 29.57
N VAL A 464 10.66 3.58 28.48
CA VAL A 464 10.73 4.83 27.71
C VAL A 464 9.46 5.67 27.80
N ILE A 465 8.44 5.18 28.52
CA ILE A 465 7.14 5.86 28.63
C ILE A 465 7.34 7.24 29.27
N GLY A 466 6.89 8.29 28.57
CA GLY A 466 7.03 9.66 29.04
C GLY A 466 8.48 10.16 29.12
N ARG A 467 9.41 9.54 28.39
CA ARG A 467 10.83 9.92 28.37
C ARG A 467 11.29 10.63 27.10
N VAL A 468 10.49 10.58 26.04
CA VAL A 468 10.80 11.22 24.75
C VAL A 468 9.60 12.05 24.32
N LYS A 469 9.83 13.31 23.94
CA LYS A 469 8.85 14.20 23.31
C LYS A 469 9.35 14.73 21.98
N VAL A 470 8.41 15.01 21.08
CA VAL A 470 8.70 15.60 19.77
C VAL A 470 7.88 16.86 19.61
N TYR A 471 8.51 17.91 19.09
CA TYR A 471 7.88 19.20 18.84
C TYR A 471 8.09 19.64 17.41
N THR A 472 7.09 20.30 16.85
CA THR A 472 7.15 20.91 15.52
C THR A 472 7.19 22.43 15.65
N SER A 473 7.81 23.09 14.68
CA SER A 473 7.78 24.55 14.57
C SER A 473 7.87 25.01 13.12
N PRO A 474 7.08 26.02 12.70
CA PRO A 474 7.26 26.66 11.41
C PRO A 474 8.46 27.63 11.38
N ASN A 475 8.88 28.17 12.54
CA ASN A 475 9.84 29.29 12.61
C ASN A 475 11.07 29.03 13.52
N GLY A 476 11.10 27.90 14.24
CA GLY A 476 12.19 27.54 15.15
C GLY A 476 12.13 28.21 16.52
N THR A 477 11.13 29.05 16.80
CA THR A 477 10.95 29.77 18.07
C THR A 477 9.67 29.39 18.80
N THR A 478 8.58 29.16 18.07
CA THR A 478 7.28 28.75 18.63
C THR A 478 7.11 27.26 18.44
N TRP A 479 7.02 26.50 19.53
CA TRP A 479 7.00 25.04 19.50
C TRP A 479 5.65 24.49 19.92
N THR A 480 5.14 23.54 19.15
CA THR A 480 3.93 22.77 19.47
C THR A 480 4.30 21.31 19.67
N GLU A 481 3.84 20.69 20.75
CA GLU A 481 4.08 19.26 20.99
C GLU A 481 3.32 18.44 19.93
N LEU A 482 4.02 17.52 19.28
CA LEU A 482 3.48 16.58 18.32
C LEU A 482 3.31 15.23 19.01
N SER A 483 2.10 14.69 18.99
CA SER A 483 1.85 13.34 19.51
C SER A 483 2.69 12.33 18.72
N ALA A 484 3.53 11.59 19.42
CA ALA A 484 4.37 10.55 18.87
C ALA A 484 4.05 9.22 19.55
N ILE A 485 4.12 8.13 18.79
CA ILE A 485 3.97 6.76 19.28
C ILE A 485 5.22 5.97 18.91
N ASN A 486 5.60 5.03 19.73
CA ASN A 486 6.71 4.14 19.46
C ASN A 486 6.19 2.74 19.08
N ASP A 487 6.91 2.04 18.22
CA ASP A 487 6.60 0.67 17.84
C ASP A 487 6.76 -0.32 18.99
N THR A 488 6.40 -1.59 18.74
CA THR A 488 6.64 -2.68 19.67
C THR A 488 8.13 -2.78 20.01
N PRO A 489 8.53 -2.57 21.27
CA PRO A 489 9.94 -2.58 21.63
C PRO A 489 10.60 -3.94 21.43
N ILE A 490 11.85 -3.93 21.01
CA ILE A 490 12.67 -5.13 20.81
C ILE A 490 13.71 -5.18 21.92
N ALA A 491 13.70 -6.26 22.70
CA ALA A 491 14.71 -6.48 23.74
C ALA A 491 16.08 -6.69 23.09
N THR A 492 17.10 -5.98 23.58
CA THR A 492 18.48 -6.17 23.13
C THR A 492 19.24 -7.05 24.11
N ASN A 493 19.71 -6.50 25.23
CA ASN A 493 20.43 -7.26 26.25
C ASN A 493 20.42 -6.54 27.61
N SER A 494 20.46 -7.29 28.71
CA SER A 494 20.64 -6.77 30.07
C SER A 494 19.64 -5.67 30.48
N GLY A 495 18.37 -5.83 30.10
CA GLY A 495 17.30 -4.88 30.41
C GLY A 495 17.19 -3.69 29.44
N TRP A 496 18.03 -3.65 28.40
CA TRP A 496 17.93 -2.70 27.30
C TRP A 496 16.94 -3.14 26.23
N TYR A 497 16.31 -2.15 25.62
CA TYR A 497 15.35 -2.29 24.54
C TYR A 497 15.62 -1.23 23.46
N ARG A 498 15.25 -1.55 22.23
CA ARG A 498 15.17 -0.61 21.10
C ARG A 498 13.72 -0.36 20.73
N THR A 499 13.38 0.86 20.35
CA THR A 499 12.11 1.20 19.71
C THR A 499 12.28 2.32 18.68
N ILE A 500 11.31 2.48 17.79
CA ILE A 500 11.24 3.55 16.80
C ILE A 500 10.03 4.42 17.09
N PHE A 501 10.26 5.69 17.43
CA PHE A 501 9.22 6.71 17.53
C PHE A 501 8.82 7.22 16.15
N LYS A 502 7.52 7.41 15.92
CA LYS A 502 6.91 7.99 14.72
C LYS A 502 5.79 8.97 15.10
N PRO A 503 5.37 9.89 14.22
CA PRO A 503 4.17 10.70 14.45
C PRO A 503 2.94 9.80 14.67
N ASN A 504 2.16 10.08 15.71
CA ASN A 504 0.86 9.46 15.93
C ASN A 504 -0.28 10.23 15.22
N VAL A 505 0.02 11.44 14.77
CA VAL A 505 -0.85 12.31 13.97
C VAL A 505 -0.05 12.93 12.83
N PRO A 506 -0.69 13.34 11.71
CA PRO A 506 0.01 14.01 10.62
C PRO A 506 0.79 15.23 11.11
N ILE A 507 2.02 15.41 10.61
CA ILE A 507 2.80 16.61 10.90
C ILE A 507 2.09 17.82 10.29
N PRO A 508 1.84 18.91 11.05
CA PRO A 508 1.18 20.10 10.52
C PRO A 508 1.91 20.68 9.31
N SER A 509 1.15 21.09 8.30
CA SER A 509 1.70 21.73 7.10
C SER A 509 2.49 23.00 7.46
N GLY A 510 3.61 23.23 6.78
CA GLY A 510 4.51 24.36 7.06
C GLY A 510 5.45 24.14 8.25
N THR A 511 5.51 22.94 8.82
CA THR A 511 6.55 22.58 9.80
C THR A 511 7.92 22.61 9.13
N ASN A 512 8.83 23.44 9.64
CA ASN A 512 10.20 23.57 9.12
C ASN A 512 11.26 23.08 10.11
N TYR A 513 10.87 22.87 11.37
CA TYR A 513 11.75 22.41 12.42
C TYR A 513 11.12 21.28 13.22
N LEU A 514 11.94 20.29 13.56
CA LEU A 514 11.62 19.20 14.47
C LEU A 514 12.59 19.25 15.66
N LYS A 515 12.06 19.19 16.88
CA LYS A 515 12.83 19.10 18.12
C LYS A 515 12.51 17.79 18.81
N PHE A 516 13.53 16.98 19.06
CA PHE A 516 13.43 15.78 19.89
C PHE A 516 13.96 16.12 21.29
N GLU A 517 13.18 15.80 22.32
CA GLU A 517 13.50 16.13 23.70
C GLU A 517 13.53 14.84 24.54
N LEU A 518 14.68 14.58 25.16
CA LEU A 518 14.91 13.49 26.11
C LEU A 518 14.63 14.04 27.51
N LEU A 519 13.52 13.64 28.12
CA LEU A 519 13.01 14.17 29.39
C LEU A 519 13.74 13.60 30.59
N ASN A 520 14.04 14.43 31.60
CA ASN A 520 14.88 14.13 32.78
C ASN A 520 14.67 12.69 33.35
N ASP A 521 15.77 12.00 33.65
CA ASP A 521 15.81 10.67 34.27
C ASP A 521 17.09 10.54 35.10
N ALA A 522 16.97 9.95 36.29
CA ALA A 522 18.10 9.66 37.16
C ALA A 522 19.15 8.77 36.46
N ASN A 523 18.70 7.90 35.54
CA ASN A 523 19.58 7.20 34.62
C ASN A 523 19.94 8.12 33.44
N ILE A 524 20.88 9.04 33.63
CA ILE A 524 21.24 10.06 32.61
C ILE A 524 21.63 9.46 31.25
N TYR A 525 22.17 8.24 31.25
CA TYR A 525 22.52 7.47 30.07
C TYR A 525 21.31 6.82 29.37
N SER A 526 20.07 7.06 29.79
CA SER A 526 18.85 6.51 29.21
C SER A 526 17.70 7.53 29.21
N PRO A 527 16.84 7.57 28.17
CA PRO A 527 16.98 6.91 26.88
C PRO A 527 18.12 7.51 26.03
N GLN A 528 18.57 6.78 25.02
CA GLN A 528 19.61 7.17 24.08
C GLN A 528 19.03 7.29 22.67
N LEU A 529 19.21 8.45 22.04
CA LEU A 529 18.77 8.67 20.67
C LEU A 529 19.88 8.22 19.72
N SER A 530 19.56 7.29 18.82
CA SER A 530 20.53 6.62 17.94
C SER A 530 20.51 7.12 16.50
N GLN A 531 19.31 7.39 15.99
CA GLN A 531 19.14 7.81 14.60
C GLN A 531 17.86 8.61 14.47
N VAL A 532 17.91 9.66 13.64
CA VAL A 532 16.73 10.43 13.23
C VAL A 532 16.63 10.40 11.70
N MET A 533 15.48 9.98 11.20
CA MET A 533 15.12 10.13 9.79
C MET A 533 13.95 11.11 9.66
N ILE A 534 14.01 12.03 8.69
CA ILE A 534 12.97 13.03 8.44
C ILE A 534 12.62 13.02 6.94
N SER A 535 11.32 12.94 6.63
CA SER A 535 10.79 13.17 5.28
C SER A 535 10.38 14.64 5.15
N TYR A 536 10.77 15.34 4.08
CA TYR A 536 10.50 16.77 3.89
C TYR A 536 10.46 17.22 2.42
#